data_AF-A0A956QZ26-F1
#
_entry.id   AF-A0A956QZ26-F1
#
_cell.length_a   1.000
_cell.length_b   1.000
_cell.length_c   1.000
_cell.angle_alpha   90.00
_cell.angle_beta   90.00
_cell.angle_gamma   90.00
#
_symmetry.space_group_name_H-M   'P 1'
#
loop_
_entity.id
_entity.type
_entity.pdbx_description
1 polymer ?
#
loop_
_entity_poly.entity_id
_entity_poly.type
_entity_poly.pdbx_seq_one_letter_code
_entity_poly.pdbx_strand_id
1 'polypeptide(L)'
;DFSVAKAACSVAGTLGEDALMQRCTNIMATLAPDSWETQIMVTFRYAMRGELEAARASLERAHAAGLDDDIYQEIAANLVEPESPLLSWGRRAGLVLGGWLALAAFLIGAGFGLSHLTLAEAESVVGKAGLGASASASDSRLHKAYAMVLWLCCAYYYVSVPIILLLVIGLGGGLIWLIFSLGRIPVKIVVMIVVFVGATVVAVLKSFFTRPSDAPPGKALDPREAPGLRALLDEVAAKVGTRPVDTVYLTPGTDIAVFERGGLLAKLRGKGERCLLLGVGVLEGLDTDALRAILAHEYGHFSNEDTAGGNFALGVRRSVVHSAVGLAEAGAAGWYNPAWLFLNGFHRVFLRISQGASRLQEVLADRWAARSYG
;
A
#
# COMPACT_ATOMS: atom_id res chain seq x y z
N ASP A 1 4.65 -68.98 -9.83
CA ASP A 1 4.69 -68.53 -11.22
C ASP A 1 4.52 -67.01 -11.23
N PHE A 2 5.46 -66.31 -11.87
CA PHE A 2 5.47 -64.86 -11.94
C PHE A 2 4.27 -64.30 -12.70
N SER A 3 3.86 -64.96 -13.78
CA SER A 3 2.73 -64.52 -14.63
C SER A 3 1.41 -64.59 -13.87
N VAL A 4 1.22 -65.63 -13.06
CA VAL A 4 0.04 -65.80 -12.21
C VAL A 4 0.00 -64.73 -11.12
N ALA A 5 1.14 -64.43 -10.50
CA ALA A 5 1.23 -63.38 -9.48
C ALA A 5 0.95 -61.98 -10.07
N LYS A 6 1.47 -61.69 -11.26
CA LYS A 6 1.20 -60.44 -11.99
C LYS A 6 -0.28 -60.28 -12.33
N ALA A 7 -0.92 -61.34 -12.84
CA ALA A 7 -2.35 -61.34 -13.12
C ALA A 7 -3.18 -61.09 -11.85
N ALA A 8 -2.81 -61.73 -10.73
CA ALA A 8 -3.45 -61.51 -9.43
C ALA A 8 -3.32 -60.06 -8.94
N CYS A 9 -2.16 -59.41 -9.15
CA CYS A 9 -1.99 -57.99 -8.80
C CYS A 9 -2.81 -57.05 -9.69
N SER A 10 -2.93 -57.33 -10.98
CA SER A 10 -3.78 -56.54 -11.87
C SER A 10 -5.25 -56.60 -11.46
N VAL A 11 -5.74 -57.80 -11.10
CA VAL A 11 -7.09 -57.99 -10.56
C VAL A 11 -7.25 -57.28 -9.21
N ALA A 12 -6.28 -57.41 -8.30
CA ALA A 12 -6.31 -56.74 -7.00
C ALA A 12 -6.37 -55.21 -7.13
N GLY A 13 -5.61 -54.64 -8.08
CA GLY A 13 -5.66 -53.21 -8.38
C GLY A 13 -7.00 -52.76 -8.93
N THR A 14 -7.62 -53.58 -9.79
CA THR A 14 -8.95 -53.30 -10.36
C THR A 14 -10.05 -53.36 -9.29
N LEU A 15 -9.95 -54.31 -8.36
CA LEU A 15 -10.93 -54.49 -7.27
C LEU A 15 -10.70 -53.56 -6.07
N GLY A 16 -9.54 -52.89 -6.00
CA GLY A 16 -9.17 -52.10 -4.83
C GLY A 16 -8.86 -52.93 -3.57
N GLU A 17 -8.56 -54.22 -3.71
CA GLU A 17 -8.33 -55.12 -2.56
C GLU A 17 -6.87 -55.08 -2.08
N ASP A 18 -6.61 -54.31 -1.04
CA ASP A 18 -5.26 -54.12 -0.47
C ASP A 18 -4.61 -55.44 0.00
N ALA A 19 -5.37 -56.31 0.67
CA ALA A 19 -4.84 -57.57 1.21
C ALA A 19 -4.40 -58.55 0.09
N LEU A 20 -5.08 -58.52 -1.06
CA LEU A 20 -4.72 -59.31 -2.23
C LEU A 20 -3.51 -58.68 -2.94
N MET A 21 -3.51 -57.35 -3.08
CA MET A 21 -2.39 -56.59 -3.65
C MET A 21 -1.10 -56.82 -2.86
N GLN A 22 -1.16 -56.84 -1.54
CA GLN A 22 0.00 -57.12 -0.69
C GLN A 22 0.55 -58.54 -0.88
N ARG A 23 -0.33 -59.55 -0.96
CA ARG A 23 0.10 -60.95 -1.15
C ARG A 23 0.75 -61.16 -2.50
N CYS A 24 0.13 -60.68 -3.58
CA CYS A 24 0.64 -60.89 -4.92
C CYS A 24 1.95 -60.11 -5.15
N THR A 25 2.07 -58.87 -4.65
CA THR A 25 3.30 -58.06 -4.76
C THR A 25 4.45 -58.68 -3.97
N ASN A 26 4.19 -59.28 -2.80
CA ASN A 26 5.21 -60.01 -2.05
C ASN A 26 5.70 -61.25 -2.81
N ILE A 27 4.81 -61.98 -3.48
CA ILE A 27 5.19 -63.12 -4.33
C ILE A 27 5.99 -62.65 -5.54
N MET A 28 5.64 -61.53 -6.18
CA MET A 28 6.43 -60.96 -7.27
C MET A 28 7.81 -60.50 -6.79
N ALA A 29 7.88 -59.89 -5.60
CA ALA A 29 9.13 -59.44 -5.00
C ALA A 29 10.08 -60.59 -4.61
N THR A 30 9.56 -61.77 -4.25
CA THR A 30 10.41 -62.94 -4.01
C THR A 30 10.88 -63.61 -5.29
N LEU A 31 10.08 -63.56 -6.36
CA LEU A 31 10.39 -64.20 -7.65
C LEU A 31 11.31 -63.35 -8.53
N ALA A 32 11.10 -62.04 -8.59
CA ALA A 32 11.88 -61.10 -9.38
C ALA A 32 11.88 -59.70 -8.72
N PRO A 33 12.71 -59.47 -7.68
CA PRO A 33 12.72 -58.21 -6.93
C PRO A 33 13.09 -56.99 -7.79
N ASP A 34 14.01 -57.18 -8.74
CA ASP A 34 14.57 -56.10 -9.56
C ASP A 34 13.87 -55.94 -10.91
N SER A 35 12.76 -56.65 -11.15
CA SER A 35 11.96 -56.48 -12.37
C SER A 35 11.14 -55.18 -12.29
N TRP A 36 11.07 -54.46 -13.41
CA TRP A 36 10.23 -53.27 -13.51
C TRP A 36 8.74 -53.61 -13.30
N GLU A 37 8.28 -54.80 -13.71
CA GLU A 37 6.91 -55.28 -13.51
C GLU A 37 6.60 -55.54 -12.03
N THR A 38 7.58 -55.93 -11.23
CA THR A 38 7.42 -56.03 -9.77
C THR A 38 7.35 -54.64 -9.15
N GLN A 39 8.28 -53.75 -9.52
CA GLN A 39 8.35 -52.41 -8.94
C GLN A 39 7.11 -51.58 -9.27
N ILE A 40 6.55 -51.67 -10.48
CA ILE A 40 5.31 -50.98 -10.85
C ILE A 40 4.10 -51.47 -10.05
N MET A 41 3.99 -52.77 -9.76
CA MET A 41 2.91 -53.29 -8.91
C MET A 41 3.08 -52.86 -7.45
N VAL A 42 4.34 -52.75 -6.98
CA VAL A 42 4.66 -52.17 -5.66
C VAL A 42 4.30 -50.68 -5.61
N THR A 43 4.56 -49.92 -6.68
CA THR A 43 4.12 -48.52 -6.81
C THR A 43 2.61 -48.40 -6.67
N PHE A 44 1.82 -49.22 -7.38
CA PHE A 44 0.36 -49.20 -7.25
C PHE A 44 -0.12 -49.55 -5.84
N ARG A 45 0.51 -50.51 -5.16
CA ARG A 45 0.19 -50.82 -3.76
C ARG A 45 0.38 -49.61 -2.84
N TYR A 46 1.51 -48.91 -2.96
CA TYR A 46 1.78 -47.72 -2.15
C TYR A 46 0.82 -46.58 -2.50
N ALA A 47 0.52 -46.39 -3.78
CA ALA A 47 -0.45 -45.40 -4.25
C ALA A 47 -1.86 -45.68 -3.69
N MET A 48 -2.31 -46.94 -3.66
CA MET A 48 -3.59 -47.34 -3.08
C MET A 48 -3.71 -47.02 -1.58
N ARG A 49 -2.58 -47.01 -0.85
CA ARG A 49 -2.52 -46.66 0.58
C ARG A 49 -2.30 -45.17 0.85
N GLY A 50 -2.13 -44.36 -0.20
CA GLY A 50 -1.76 -42.94 -0.07
C GLY A 50 -0.32 -42.70 0.35
N GLU A 51 0.55 -43.72 0.32
CA GLU A 51 1.97 -43.62 0.66
C GLU A 51 2.80 -43.12 -0.54
N LEU A 52 2.55 -41.87 -0.96
CA LEU A 52 3.04 -41.33 -2.24
C LEU A 52 4.56 -41.23 -2.35
N GLU A 53 5.27 -40.97 -1.25
CA GLU A 53 6.75 -40.96 -1.25
C GLU A 53 7.32 -42.36 -1.54
N ALA A 54 6.74 -43.40 -0.93
CA ALA A 54 7.11 -44.79 -1.17
C ALA A 54 6.70 -45.26 -2.58
N ALA A 55 5.57 -44.77 -3.10
CA ALA A 55 5.13 -44.99 -4.47
C ALA A 55 6.13 -44.40 -5.48
N ARG A 56 6.58 -43.16 -5.28
CA ARG A 56 7.62 -42.53 -6.12
C ARG A 56 8.94 -43.29 -6.07
N ALA A 57 9.42 -43.64 -4.88
CA ALA A 57 10.68 -44.38 -4.73
C ALA A 57 10.64 -45.79 -5.36
N SER A 58 9.47 -46.41 -5.48
CA SER A 58 9.31 -47.66 -6.24
C SER A 58 9.18 -47.42 -7.75
N LEU A 59 8.55 -46.33 -8.17
CA LEU A 59 8.45 -45.97 -9.59
C LEU A 59 9.84 -45.65 -10.19
N GLU A 60 10.69 -44.93 -9.46
CA GLU A 60 12.09 -44.70 -9.83
C GLU A 60 12.87 -46.00 -10.00
N ARG A 61 12.64 -46.98 -9.12
CA ARG A 61 13.25 -48.31 -9.24
C ARG A 61 12.71 -49.08 -10.45
N ALA A 62 11.42 -48.91 -10.79
CA ALA A 62 10.85 -49.49 -12.00
C ALA A 62 11.51 -48.88 -13.26
N HIS A 63 11.73 -47.57 -13.27
CA HIS A 63 12.42 -46.85 -14.34
C HIS A 63 13.87 -47.31 -14.51
N ALA A 64 14.62 -47.38 -13.40
CA ALA A 64 15.97 -47.91 -13.39
C ALA A 64 16.06 -49.38 -13.84
N ALA A 65 14.98 -50.16 -13.65
CA ALA A 65 14.86 -51.55 -14.08
C ALA A 65 14.37 -51.72 -15.54
N GLY A 66 14.22 -50.63 -16.30
CA GLY A 66 13.88 -50.66 -17.72
C GLY A 66 12.40 -50.46 -18.04
N LEU A 67 11.62 -49.83 -17.15
CA LEU A 67 10.29 -49.32 -17.50
C LEU A 67 10.42 -48.26 -18.60
N ASP A 68 9.50 -48.30 -19.57
CA ASP A 68 9.43 -47.33 -20.67
C ASP A 68 9.24 -45.89 -20.17
N ASP A 69 9.95 -44.94 -20.81
CA ASP A 69 9.97 -43.53 -20.42
C ASP A 69 8.58 -42.88 -20.49
N ASP A 70 7.76 -43.22 -21.50
CA ASP A 70 6.43 -42.64 -21.67
C ASP A 70 5.49 -43.11 -20.54
N ILE A 71 5.58 -44.41 -20.18
CA ILE A 71 4.80 -45.00 -19.08
C ILE A 71 5.25 -44.43 -17.73
N TYR A 72 6.55 -44.25 -17.53
CA TYR A 72 7.08 -43.62 -16.32
C TYR A 72 6.52 -42.21 -16.13
N GLN A 73 6.55 -41.37 -17.18
CA GLN A 73 6.06 -39.99 -17.11
C GLN A 73 4.54 -39.94 -16.84
N GLU A 74 3.76 -40.83 -17.45
CA GLU A 74 2.32 -40.92 -17.22
C GLU A 74 1.99 -41.25 -15.76
N ILE A 75 2.66 -42.25 -15.18
CA ILE A 75 2.43 -42.65 -13.78
C ILE A 75 2.96 -41.58 -12.82
N ALA A 76 4.14 -41.01 -13.10
CA ALA A 76 4.75 -39.96 -12.27
C ALA A 76 3.85 -38.72 -12.17
N ALA A 77 3.24 -38.30 -13.28
CA ALA A 77 2.29 -37.18 -13.32
C ALA A 77 1.05 -37.43 -12.44
N ASN A 78 0.58 -38.67 -12.36
CA ASN A 78 -0.59 -39.07 -11.57
C ASN A 78 -0.28 -39.32 -10.08
N LEU A 79 1.00 -39.49 -9.70
CA LEU A 79 1.47 -39.62 -8.30
C LEU A 79 1.78 -38.27 -7.63
N VAL A 80 1.50 -37.15 -8.29
CA VAL A 80 1.64 -35.81 -7.70
C VAL A 80 0.40 -35.54 -6.85
N GLU A 81 0.57 -35.29 -5.54
CA GLU A 81 -0.51 -34.64 -4.77
C GLU A 81 -0.84 -33.32 -5.48
N PRO A 82 -2.09 -33.07 -5.88
CA PRO A 82 -2.51 -31.70 -6.05
C PRO A 82 -2.42 -31.07 -4.65
N GLU A 83 -1.30 -30.40 -4.32
CA GLU A 83 -1.27 -29.46 -3.20
C GLU A 83 -2.55 -28.66 -3.33
N SER A 84 -3.44 -28.74 -2.34
CA SER A 84 -4.73 -28.06 -2.46
C SER A 84 -4.42 -26.60 -2.82
N PRO A 85 -4.97 -26.06 -3.91
CA PRO A 85 -4.58 -24.74 -4.38
C PRO A 85 -4.72 -23.69 -3.26
N LEU A 86 -5.66 -23.89 -2.34
CA LEU A 86 -5.81 -23.09 -1.13
C LEU A 86 -4.54 -23.02 -0.25
N LEU A 87 -3.82 -24.12 -0.03
CA LEU A 87 -2.63 -24.14 0.81
C LEU A 87 -1.45 -23.41 0.15
N SER A 88 -1.23 -23.65 -1.15
CA SER A 88 -0.13 -23.04 -1.89
C SER A 88 -0.32 -21.53 -2.08
N TRP A 89 -1.55 -21.11 -2.40
CA TRP A 89 -1.93 -19.69 -2.43
C TRP A 89 -1.90 -19.07 -1.02
N GLY A 90 -2.31 -19.80 0.01
CA GLY A 90 -2.23 -19.37 1.41
C GLY A 90 -0.80 -19.09 1.86
N ARG A 91 0.16 -19.97 1.55
CA ARG A 91 1.59 -19.77 1.85
C ARG A 91 2.13 -18.51 1.15
N ARG A 92 1.83 -18.34 -0.14
CA ARG A 92 2.26 -17.15 -0.90
C ARG A 92 1.65 -15.87 -0.34
N ALA A 93 0.35 -15.88 -0.03
CA ALA A 93 -0.33 -14.75 0.60
C ALA A 93 0.28 -14.41 1.97
N GLY A 94 0.60 -15.42 2.78
CA GLY A 94 1.27 -15.27 4.07
C GLY A 94 2.65 -14.61 3.95
N LEU A 95 3.46 -15.01 2.97
CA LEU A 95 4.76 -14.38 2.70
C LEU A 95 4.62 -12.91 2.28
N VAL A 96 3.66 -12.61 1.40
CA VAL A 96 3.38 -11.23 0.97
C VAL A 96 2.92 -10.37 2.15
N LEU A 97 2.00 -10.88 2.98
CA LEU A 97 1.54 -10.17 4.18
C LEU A 97 2.66 -9.98 5.20
N GLY A 98 3.51 -10.99 5.41
CA GLY A 98 4.68 -10.90 6.30
C GLY A 98 5.68 -9.84 5.83
N GLY A 99 6.02 -9.84 4.54
CA GLY A 99 6.88 -8.80 3.94
C GLY A 99 6.26 -7.40 4.03
N TRP A 100 4.95 -7.29 3.80
CA TRP A 100 4.21 -6.03 3.91
C TRP A 100 4.24 -5.47 5.34
N LEU A 101 4.00 -6.30 6.36
CA LEU A 101 4.09 -5.91 7.77
C LEU A 101 5.53 -5.56 8.19
N ALA A 102 6.52 -6.32 7.72
CA ALA A 102 7.93 -6.04 8.01
C ALA A 102 8.36 -4.69 7.42
N LEU A 103 7.95 -4.39 6.19
CA LEU A 103 8.19 -3.08 5.56
C LEU A 103 7.50 -1.95 6.35
N ALA A 104 6.27 -2.18 6.82
CA ALA A 104 5.56 -1.22 7.67
C ALA A 104 6.37 -0.91 8.95
N ALA A 105 6.82 -1.95 9.65
CA ALA A 105 7.60 -1.83 10.88
C ALA A 105 8.94 -1.11 10.63
N PHE A 106 9.62 -1.43 9.53
CA PHE A 106 10.84 -0.75 9.12
C PHE A 106 10.61 0.74 8.86
N LEU A 107 9.58 1.12 8.09
CA LEU A 107 9.27 2.51 7.79
C LEU A 107 8.87 3.30 9.04
N ILE A 108 8.12 2.68 9.95
CA ILE A 108 7.81 3.26 11.26
C ILE A 108 9.12 3.53 12.02
N GLY A 109 9.98 2.52 12.17
CA GLY A 109 11.25 2.66 12.88
C GLY A 109 12.15 3.74 12.28
N ALA A 110 12.29 3.75 10.95
CA ALA A 110 13.05 4.76 10.22
C ALA A 110 12.47 6.17 10.42
N GLY A 111 11.15 6.33 10.32
CA GLY A 111 10.46 7.60 10.52
C GLY A 111 10.62 8.15 11.95
N PHE A 112 10.52 7.29 12.96
CA PHE A 112 10.78 7.67 14.35
C PHE A 112 12.25 8.08 14.56
N GLY A 113 13.20 7.31 14.05
CA GLY A 113 14.63 7.63 14.17
C GLY A 113 14.99 8.96 13.51
N LEU A 114 14.51 9.19 12.29
CA LEU A 114 14.73 10.44 11.56
C LEU A 114 14.07 11.63 12.25
N SER A 115 12.84 11.49 12.76
CA SER A 115 12.16 12.57 13.47
C SER A 115 12.93 13.06 14.70
N HIS A 116 13.57 12.15 15.45
CA HIS A 116 14.40 12.52 16.60
C HIS A 116 15.68 13.25 16.18
N LEU A 117 16.32 12.80 15.09
CA LEU A 117 17.54 13.43 14.56
C LEU A 117 17.27 14.81 13.97
N THR A 118 16.16 14.98 13.23
CA THR A 118 15.79 16.29 12.64
C THR A 118 15.44 17.33 13.69
N LEU A 119 14.83 16.95 14.81
CA LEU A 119 14.51 17.88 15.90
C LEU A 119 15.77 18.35 16.63
N ALA A 120 16.70 17.44 16.92
CA ALA A 120 17.99 17.78 17.52
C ALA A 120 18.83 18.69 16.60
N GLU A 121 18.78 18.47 15.29
CA GLU A 121 19.49 19.30 14.33
C GLU A 121 18.83 20.68 14.17
N ALA A 122 17.49 20.76 14.09
CA ALA A 122 16.76 22.01 13.97
C ALA A 122 17.01 22.96 15.16
N GLU A 123 17.06 22.41 16.38
CA GLU A 123 17.48 23.18 17.57
C GLU A 123 18.93 23.67 17.47
N SER A 124 19.82 22.84 16.91
CA SER A 124 21.23 23.20 16.71
C SER A 124 21.47 24.22 15.60
N VAL A 125 20.64 24.22 14.54
CA VAL A 125 20.68 25.18 13.43
C VAL A 125 20.14 26.54 13.88
N VAL A 126 19.16 26.56 14.79
CA VAL A 126 18.73 27.79 15.47
C VAL A 126 19.84 28.33 16.38
N GLY A 127 20.62 27.47 17.03
CA GLY A 127 21.76 27.87 17.89
C GLY A 127 23.04 28.27 17.16
N LYS A 128 23.32 27.73 15.96
CA LYS A 128 24.58 27.95 15.21
C LYS A 128 24.49 29.04 14.13
N ALA A 129 23.36 29.73 14.01
CA ALA A 129 23.12 30.79 13.03
C ALA A 129 23.93 32.09 13.26
N GLY A 130 25.12 31.99 13.86
CA GLY A 130 26.14 33.04 13.92
C GLY A 130 27.40 32.77 13.10
N LEU A 131 27.63 31.55 12.56
CA LEU A 131 28.92 31.23 11.92
C LEU A 131 28.72 30.45 10.61
N GLY A 132 29.23 31.04 9.52
CA GLY A 132 29.00 30.61 8.15
C GLY A 132 29.68 29.31 7.69
N ALA A 133 29.20 28.88 6.52
CA ALA A 133 29.87 28.08 5.50
C ALA A 133 30.13 26.57 5.67
N SER A 134 30.02 25.94 6.86
CA SER A 134 30.20 24.46 6.95
C SER A 134 28.90 23.62 6.99
N ALA A 135 27.72 24.26 7.11
CA ALA A 135 26.44 23.56 7.29
C ALA A 135 25.83 22.95 6.00
N SER A 136 26.24 23.39 4.81
CA SER A 136 25.50 23.13 3.55
C SER A 136 25.44 21.65 3.09
N ALA A 137 26.50 20.86 3.32
CA ALA A 137 26.58 19.50 2.76
C ALA A 137 25.82 18.44 3.58
N SER A 138 25.88 18.53 4.93
CA SER A 138 25.22 17.59 5.84
C SER A 138 23.71 17.81 5.88
N ASP A 139 23.29 19.08 5.86
CA ASP A 139 21.89 19.53 5.82
C ASP A 139 21.17 18.97 4.57
N SER A 140 21.85 18.98 3.41
CA SER A 140 21.28 18.41 2.17
C SER A 140 21.10 16.88 2.22
N ARG A 141 21.94 16.13 2.95
CA ARG A 141 21.85 14.66 3.03
C ARG A 141 20.70 14.24 3.95
N LEU A 142 20.52 14.94 5.06
CA LEU A 142 19.40 14.70 5.98
C LEU A 142 18.07 15.01 5.31
N HIS A 143 17.98 16.13 4.57
CA HIS A 143 16.79 16.50 3.81
C HIS A 143 16.46 15.46 2.73
N LYS A 144 17.47 14.97 1.98
CA LYS A 144 17.28 13.90 0.99
C LYS A 144 16.85 12.58 1.64
N ALA A 145 17.43 12.20 2.77
CA ALA A 145 17.06 10.98 3.48
C ALA A 145 15.61 11.06 4.00
N TYR A 146 15.21 12.20 4.54
CA TYR A 146 13.85 12.44 4.99
C TYR A 146 12.85 12.43 3.82
N ALA A 147 13.15 13.14 2.73
CA ALA A 147 12.33 13.13 1.51
C ALA A 147 12.18 11.71 0.93
N MET A 148 13.25 10.91 0.97
CA MET A 148 13.22 9.50 0.57
C MET A 148 12.32 8.66 1.47
N VAL A 149 12.39 8.82 2.80
CA VAL A 149 11.50 8.10 3.73
C VAL A 149 10.05 8.51 3.55
N LEU A 150 9.77 9.81 3.38
CA LEU A 150 8.42 10.30 3.10
C LEU A 150 7.88 9.73 1.78
N TRP A 151 8.72 9.68 0.74
CA TRP A 151 8.37 9.06 -0.54
C TRP A 151 8.11 7.57 -0.39
N LEU A 152 8.94 6.83 0.37
CA LEU A 152 8.73 5.40 0.65
C LEU A 152 7.44 5.16 1.43
N CYS A 153 7.10 6.01 2.41
CA CYS A 153 5.82 5.96 3.10
C CYS A 153 4.64 6.21 2.15
N CYS A 154 4.79 7.15 1.20
CA CYS A 154 3.77 7.40 0.19
C CYS A 154 3.62 6.20 -0.76
N ALA A 155 4.73 5.62 -1.24
CA ALA A 155 4.71 4.43 -2.09
C ALA A 155 4.09 3.23 -1.36
N TYR A 156 4.46 3.03 -0.10
CA TYR A 156 3.88 1.99 0.77
C TYR A 156 2.36 2.12 0.86
N TYR A 157 1.82 3.33 1.02
CA TYR A 157 0.37 3.56 1.04
C TYR A 157 -0.30 3.03 -0.24
N TYR A 158 0.18 3.44 -1.41
CA TYR A 158 -0.41 3.03 -2.69
C TYR A 158 -0.29 1.53 -2.96
N VAL A 159 0.81 0.89 -2.55
CA VAL A 159 0.98 -0.57 -2.65
C VAL A 159 0.09 -1.31 -1.65
N SER A 160 -0.19 -0.72 -0.48
CA SER A 160 -1.04 -1.33 0.55
C SER A 160 -2.51 -1.39 0.14
N VAL A 161 -2.99 -0.42 -0.65
CA VAL A 161 -4.40 -0.33 -1.08
C VAL A 161 -4.89 -1.62 -1.76
N PRO A 162 -4.26 -2.15 -2.83
CA PRO A 162 -4.71 -3.40 -3.45
C PRO A 162 -4.59 -4.59 -2.49
N ILE A 163 -3.55 -4.65 -1.63
CA ILE A 163 -3.39 -5.72 -0.63
C ILE A 163 -4.58 -5.72 0.34
N ILE A 164 -4.96 -4.55 0.84
CA ILE A 164 -6.10 -4.39 1.76
C ILE A 164 -7.42 -4.70 1.06
N LEU A 165 -7.62 -4.30 -0.20
CA LEU A 165 -8.81 -4.65 -0.97
C LEU A 165 -8.93 -6.17 -1.16
N LEU A 166 -7.84 -6.83 -1.54
CA LEU A 166 -7.78 -8.29 -1.65
C LEU A 166 -8.05 -8.96 -0.30
N LEU A 167 -7.53 -8.42 0.80
CA LEU A 167 -7.79 -8.91 2.15
C LEU A 167 -9.28 -8.80 2.52
N VAL A 168 -9.91 -7.65 2.26
CA VAL A 168 -11.34 -7.43 2.54
C VAL A 168 -12.21 -8.38 1.70
N ILE A 169 -11.91 -8.51 0.40
CA ILE A 169 -12.62 -9.43 -0.50
C ILE A 169 -12.41 -10.88 -0.07
N GLY A 170 -11.17 -11.26 0.26
CA GLY A 170 -10.81 -12.61 0.69
C GLY A 170 -11.49 -13.00 2.01
N LEU A 171 -11.50 -12.13 3.01
CA LEU A 171 -12.20 -12.36 4.28
C LEU A 171 -13.72 -12.45 4.08
N GLY A 172 -14.30 -11.54 3.28
CA GLY A 172 -15.72 -11.57 2.95
C GLY A 172 -16.13 -12.84 2.20
N GLY A 173 -15.38 -13.20 1.17
CA GLY A 173 -15.59 -14.42 0.39
C GLY A 173 -15.38 -15.69 1.21
N GLY A 174 -14.36 -15.74 2.06
CA GLY A 174 -14.10 -16.86 2.96
C GLY A 174 -15.22 -17.05 3.98
N LEU A 175 -15.77 -15.96 4.55
CA LEU A 175 -16.90 -16.01 5.46
C LEU A 175 -18.17 -16.51 4.75
N ILE A 176 -18.41 -16.07 3.51
CA ILE A 176 -19.52 -16.56 2.69
C ILE A 176 -19.35 -18.06 2.41
N TRP A 177 -18.17 -18.51 2.00
CA TRP A 177 -17.87 -19.92 1.75
C TRP A 177 -18.11 -20.78 3.00
N LEU A 178 -17.69 -20.30 4.17
CA LEU A 178 -17.93 -20.97 5.45
C LEU A 178 -19.44 -21.09 5.78
N ILE A 179 -20.22 -20.05 5.49
CA ILE A 179 -21.67 -20.11 5.68
C ILE A 179 -22.29 -21.19 4.79
N PHE A 180 -21.88 -21.27 3.52
CA PHE A 180 -22.37 -22.30 2.60
C PHE A 180 -21.96 -23.72 3.02
N SER A 181 -20.75 -23.91 3.59
CA SER A 181 -20.30 -25.23 4.05
C SER A 181 -21.06 -25.73 5.29
N LEU A 182 -21.68 -24.84 6.07
CA LEU A 182 -22.48 -25.19 7.25
C LEU A 182 -23.92 -25.63 6.93
N GLY A 183 -24.31 -25.66 5.64
CA GLY A 183 -25.60 -26.21 5.19
C GLY A 183 -26.84 -25.39 5.55
N ARG A 184 -26.70 -24.26 6.26
CA ARG A 184 -27.76 -23.28 6.51
C ARG A 184 -27.40 -21.97 5.85
N ILE A 185 -28.28 -21.46 4.98
CA ILE A 185 -28.04 -20.22 4.24
C ILE A 185 -28.91 -19.10 4.83
N PRO A 186 -28.42 -18.36 5.84
CA PRO A 186 -29.07 -17.13 6.29
C PRO A 186 -28.86 -16.05 5.22
N VAL A 187 -29.75 -15.98 4.23
CA VAL A 187 -29.68 -15.04 3.09
C VAL A 187 -29.44 -13.60 3.55
N LYS A 188 -30.07 -13.17 4.66
CA LYS A 188 -29.88 -11.83 5.24
C LYS A 188 -28.41 -11.53 5.60
N ILE A 189 -27.69 -12.50 6.17
CA ILE A 189 -26.29 -12.33 6.57
C ILE A 189 -25.39 -12.27 5.34
N VAL A 190 -25.63 -13.14 4.34
CA VAL A 190 -24.85 -13.14 3.09
C VAL A 190 -25.01 -11.81 2.37
N VAL A 191 -26.24 -11.30 2.23
CA VAL A 191 -26.50 -9.98 1.63
C VAL A 191 -25.79 -8.87 2.41
N MET A 192 -25.85 -8.90 3.75
CA MET A 192 -25.17 -7.92 4.59
C MET A 192 -23.64 -7.93 4.37
N ILE A 193 -23.02 -9.11 4.28
CA ILE A 193 -21.58 -9.23 4.00
C ILE A 193 -21.25 -8.66 2.62
N VAL A 194 -22.02 -9.02 1.58
CA VAL A 194 -21.80 -8.54 0.21
C VAL A 194 -21.94 -7.02 0.13
N VAL A 195 -22.98 -6.45 0.73
CA VAL A 195 -23.19 -5.00 0.78
C VAL A 195 -22.02 -4.32 1.51
N PHE A 196 -21.58 -4.87 2.64
CA PHE A 196 -20.48 -4.31 3.42
C PHE A 196 -19.14 -4.32 2.68
N VAL A 197 -18.79 -5.46 2.09
CA VAL A 197 -17.58 -5.63 1.29
C VAL A 197 -17.63 -4.72 0.06
N GLY A 198 -18.76 -4.70 -0.65
CA GLY A 198 -18.96 -3.84 -1.81
C GLY A 198 -18.85 -2.36 -1.46
N ALA A 199 -19.49 -1.91 -0.38
CA ALA A 199 -19.42 -0.53 0.07
C ALA A 199 -17.98 -0.13 0.46
N THR A 200 -17.23 -1.02 1.13
CA THR A 200 -15.82 -0.81 1.46
C THR A 200 -14.96 -0.65 0.20
N VAL A 201 -15.12 -1.55 -0.77
CA VAL A 201 -14.38 -1.50 -2.05
C VAL A 201 -14.71 -0.22 -2.81
N VAL A 202 -16.00 0.12 -2.93
CA VAL A 202 -16.44 1.33 -3.62
C VAL A 202 -15.92 2.59 -2.93
N ALA A 203 -15.99 2.68 -1.60
CA ALA A 203 -15.49 3.82 -0.84
C ALA A 203 -13.99 4.05 -1.06
N VAL A 204 -13.19 2.98 -0.98
CA VAL A 204 -11.74 3.03 -1.19
C VAL A 204 -11.42 3.37 -2.65
N LEU A 205 -12.05 2.72 -3.64
CA LEU A 205 -11.80 3.03 -5.06
C LEU A 205 -12.24 4.46 -5.43
N LYS A 206 -13.37 4.92 -4.90
CA LYS A 206 -13.87 6.27 -5.13
C LYS A 206 -12.83 7.32 -4.75
N SER A 207 -12.09 7.14 -3.66
CA SER A 207 -11.04 8.09 -3.25
C SER A 207 -9.89 8.25 -4.26
N PHE A 208 -9.64 7.24 -5.12
CA PHE A 208 -8.62 7.30 -6.17
C PHE A 208 -9.16 7.94 -7.46
N PHE A 209 -10.44 7.73 -7.77
CA PHE A 209 -11.04 8.17 -9.04
C PHE A 209 -11.78 9.50 -8.94
N THR A 210 -12.24 9.91 -7.75
CA THR A 210 -12.84 11.24 -7.59
C THR A 210 -11.74 12.28 -7.61
N ARG A 211 -11.63 12.99 -8.73
CA ARG A 211 -10.93 14.27 -8.74
C ARG A 211 -11.64 15.19 -7.75
N PRO A 212 -10.90 15.93 -6.90
CA PRO A 212 -11.49 17.00 -6.12
C PRO A 212 -12.32 17.88 -7.04
N SER A 213 -13.50 18.30 -6.59
CA SER A 213 -14.23 19.33 -7.30
C SER A 213 -13.30 20.54 -7.41
N ASP A 214 -12.87 20.89 -8.62
CA ASP A 214 -12.21 22.15 -8.93
C ASP A 214 -13.25 23.30 -8.86
N ALA A 215 -14.17 23.25 -7.91
CA ALA A 215 -15.07 24.35 -7.64
C ALA A 215 -14.25 25.51 -7.08
N PRO A 216 -14.45 26.74 -7.58
CA PRO A 216 -13.89 27.92 -6.97
C PRO A 216 -14.24 27.97 -5.48
N PRO A 217 -13.27 28.13 -4.57
CA PRO A 217 -13.55 28.14 -3.13
C PRO A 217 -14.25 29.42 -2.66
N GLY A 218 -14.35 30.42 -3.53
CA GLY A 218 -14.98 31.71 -3.25
C GLY A 218 -15.22 32.52 -4.52
N LYS A 219 -15.56 33.79 -4.35
CA LYS A 219 -15.72 34.73 -5.47
C LYS A 219 -14.34 35.14 -5.99
N ALA A 220 -14.06 34.89 -7.25
CA ALA A 220 -12.84 35.39 -7.89
C ALA A 220 -12.86 36.93 -7.91
N LEU A 221 -11.77 37.54 -7.47
CA LEU A 221 -11.56 38.98 -7.53
C LEU A 221 -10.98 39.34 -8.89
N ASP A 222 -11.60 40.29 -9.60
CA ASP A 222 -11.01 40.83 -10.82
C ASP A 222 -9.74 41.62 -10.45
N PRO A 223 -8.57 41.32 -11.04
CA PRO A 223 -7.34 42.08 -10.80
C PRO A 223 -7.49 43.60 -10.98
N ARG A 224 -8.45 44.05 -11.81
CA ARG A 224 -8.76 45.46 -12.04
C ARG A 224 -9.48 46.13 -10.88
N GLU A 225 -10.20 45.37 -10.06
CA GLU A 225 -10.95 45.89 -8.91
C GLU A 225 -10.02 46.22 -7.73
N ALA A 226 -8.84 45.60 -7.63
CA ALA A 226 -7.91 45.79 -6.51
C ALA A 226 -6.45 45.91 -6.97
N PRO A 227 -6.07 46.97 -7.70
CA PRO A 227 -4.71 47.13 -8.24
C PRO A 227 -3.63 47.22 -7.14
N GLY A 228 -3.97 47.80 -5.97
CA GLY A 228 -3.06 47.89 -4.83
C GLY A 228 -2.71 46.52 -4.25
N LEU A 229 -3.70 45.62 -4.13
CA LEU A 229 -3.48 44.25 -3.70
C LEU A 229 -2.60 43.49 -4.71
N ARG A 230 -2.85 43.70 -6.01
CA ARG A 230 -2.03 43.07 -7.05
C ARG A 230 -0.56 43.52 -6.98
N ALA A 231 -0.33 44.82 -6.84
CA ALA A 231 1.02 45.36 -6.68
C ALA A 231 1.74 44.76 -5.46
N LEU A 232 1.03 44.61 -4.34
CA LEU A 232 1.57 44.01 -3.12
C LEU A 232 1.91 42.53 -3.31
N LEU A 233 1.07 41.75 -3.99
CA LEU A 233 1.34 40.34 -4.32
C LEU A 233 2.58 40.18 -5.19
N ASP A 234 2.74 41.06 -6.20
CA ASP A 234 3.89 41.04 -7.11
C ASP A 234 5.18 41.51 -6.40
N GLU A 235 5.09 42.52 -5.53
CA GLU A 235 6.19 43.02 -4.69
C GLU A 235 6.73 41.92 -3.77
N VAL A 236 5.85 41.27 -3.01
CA VAL A 236 6.24 40.21 -2.07
C VAL A 236 6.81 39.00 -2.81
N ALA A 237 6.22 38.63 -3.96
CA ALA A 237 6.71 37.53 -4.78
C ALA A 237 8.14 37.79 -5.29
N ALA A 238 8.41 39.02 -5.77
CA ALA A 238 9.73 39.43 -6.23
C ALA A 238 10.76 39.39 -5.10
N LYS A 239 10.39 39.80 -3.88
CA LYS A 239 11.28 39.82 -2.72
C LYS A 239 11.64 38.43 -2.21
N VAL A 240 10.68 37.50 -2.20
CA VAL A 240 10.89 36.09 -1.81
C VAL A 240 11.57 35.29 -2.95
N GLY A 241 11.45 35.74 -4.20
CA GLY A 241 12.02 35.07 -5.36
C GLY A 241 11.13 33.95 -5.91
N THR A 242 9.81 34.10 -5.83
CA THR A 242 8.83 33.11 -6.32
C THR A 242 7.88 33.73 -7.34
N ARG A 243 7.09 32.90 -8.04
CA ARG A 243 6.03 33.37 -8.94
C ARG A 243 4.84 33.93 -8.13
N PRO A 244 4.26 35.07 -8.51
CA PRO A 244 3.09 35.63 -7.81
C PRO A 244 1.85 34.75 -7.97
N VAL A 245 0.85 35.03 -7.15
CA VAL A 245 -0.50 34.45 -7.24
C VAL A 245 -1.15 34.84 -8.56
N ASP A 246 -1.80 33.87 -9.21
CA ASP A 246 -2.53 34.09 -10.47
C ASP A 246 -3.93 34.66 -10.17
N THR A 247 -4.64 34.05 -9.22
CA THR A 247 -6.07 34.35 -8.93
C THR A 247 -6.31 34.54 -7.43
N VAL A 248 -7.05 35.56 -7.04
CA VAL A 248 -7.49 35.79 -5.65
C VAL A 248 -8.96 35.42 -5.50
N TYR A 249 -9.28 34.60 -4.49
CA TYR A 249 -10.64 34.21 -4.13
C TYR A 249 -11.03 34.84 -2.80
N LEU A 250 -12.12 35.59 -2.80
CA LEU A 250 -12.73 36.15 -1.60
C LEU A 250 -13.69 35.14 -0.99
N THR A 251 -13.54 34.89 0.31
CA THR A 251 -14.45 34.05 1.11
C THR A 251 -15.00 34.84 2.30
N PRO A 252 -16.16 34.46 2.87
CA PRO A 252 -16.70 35.11 4.06
C PRO A 252 -15.95 34.76 5.35
N GLY A 253 -14.97 33.85 5.31
CA GLY A 253 -14.20 33.39 6.48
C GLY A 253 -13.10 34.36 6.89
N THR A 254 -12.18 33.86 7.73
CA THR A 254 -11.01 34.58 8.25
C THR A 254 -9.69 33.98 7.77
N ASP A 255 -9.75 33.06 6.80
CA ASP A 255 -8.59 32.32 6.32
C ASP A 255 -7.78 33.13 5.31
N ILE A 256 -6.46 33.15 5.47
CA ILE A 256 -5.52 33.57 4.43
C ILE A 256 -4.66 32.36 4.12
N ALA A 257 -4.69 31.89 2.87
CA ALA A 257 -3.90 30.74 2.45
C ALA A 257 -3.59 30.81 0.96
N VAL A 258 -2.37 30.44 0.57
CA VAL A 258 -2.02 30.26 -0.84
C VAL A 258 -1.98 28.78 -1.18
N PHE A 259 -2.63 28.38 -2.27
CA PHE A 259 -2.67 26.99 -2.72
C PHE A 259 -2.60 26.89 -4.25
N GLU A 260 -2.14 25.75 -4.77
CA GLU A 260 -2.14 25.50 -6.21
C GLU A 260 -3.37 24.70 -6.67
N ARG A 261 -3.96 25.12 -7.78
CA ARG A 261 -5.02 24.44 -8.54
C ARG A 261 -4.46 23.84 -9.84
N GLY A 262 -5.20 22.90 -10.41
CA GLY A 262 -4.83 22.21 -11.65
C GLY A 262 -4.37 20.76 -11.43
N GLY A 263 -4.22 20.03 -12.54
CA GLY A 263 -3.88 18.61 -12.53
C GLY A 263 -2.50 18.33 -11.91
N LEU A 264 -2.33 17.11 -11.36
CA LEU A 264 -1.08 16.66 -10.72
C LEU A 264 0.15 16.92 -11.61
N LEU A 265 0.01 16.68 -12.92
CA LEU A 265 1.08 16.84 -13.90
C LEU A 265 1.44 18.33 -14.16
N ALA A 266 0.49 19.25 -14.02
CA ALA A 266 0.74 20.69 -14.11
C ALA A 266 1.49 21.19 -12.87
N LYS A 267 1.08 20.74 -11.67
CA LYS A 267 1.76 21.04 -10.40
C LYS A 267 3.19 20.51 -10.37
N LEU A 268 3.41 19.26 -10.79
CA LEU A 268 4.74 18.66 -10.89
C LEU A 268 5.66 19.38 -11.89
N ARG A 269 5.10 20.12 -12.85
CA ARG A 269 5.85 20.93 -13.83
C ARG A 269 6.00 22.39 -13.41
N GLY A 270 5.56 22.77 -12.19
CA GLY A 270 5.56 24.16 -11.72
C GLY A 270 4.57 25.07 -12.45
N LYS A 271 3.57 24.50 -13.13
CA LYS A 271 2.57 25.20 -13.94
C LYS A 271 1.15 25.11 -13.34
N GLY A 272 1.03 24.79 -12.05
CA GLY A 272 -0.25 24.88 -11.34
C GLY A 272 -0.72 26.34 -11.25
N GLU A 273 -2.02 26.59 -11.26
CA GLU A 273 -2.54 27.94 -11.01
C GLU A 273 -2.42 28.24 -9.51
N ARG A 274 -1.69 29.29 -9.11
CA ARG A 274 -1.58 29.72 -7.71
C ARG A 274 -2.76 30.58 -7.36
N CYS A 275 -3.43 30.22 -6.28
CA CYS A 275 -4.65 30.85 -5.83
C CYS A 275 -4.47 31.32 -4.39
N LEU A 276 -4.77 32.59 -4.13
CA LEU A 276 -4.89 33.13 -2.78
C LEU A 276 -6.34 33.01 -2.34
N LEU A 277 -6.57 32.32 -1.23
CA LEU A 277 -7.80 32.44 -0.47
C LEU A 277 -7.66 33.62 0.48
N LEU A 278 -8.56 34.60 0.37
CA LEU A 278 -8.57 35.78 1.22
C LEU A 278 -9.95 35.92 1.86
N GLY A 279 -10.03 35.54 3.14
CA GLY A 279 -11.22 35.71 3.95
C GLY A 279 -11.48 37.17 4.24
N VAL A 280 -12.64 37.69 3.83
CA VAL A 280 -12.99 39.10 4.06
C VAL A 280 -13.06 39.46 5.55
N GLY A 281 -13.33 38.48 6.42
CA GLY A 281 -13.38 38.69 7.87
C GLY A 281 -12.02 38.96 8.50
N VAL A 282 -10.90 38.64 7.83
CA VAL A 282 -9.55 38.94 8.32
C VAL A 282 -9.09 40.35 7.94
N LEU A 283 -9.74 40.99 6.97
CA LEU A 283 -9.32 42.30 6.47
C LEU A 283 -9.55 43.41 7.48
N GLU A 284 -10.51 43.23 8.39
CA GLU A 284 -10.79 44.19 9.45
C GLU A 284 -9.68 44.15 10.50
N GLY A 285 -8.87 45.20 10.56
CA GLY A 285 -7.75 45.32 11.49
C GLY A 285 -6.42 44.72 11.00
N LEU A 286 -6.39 44.12 9.81
CA LEU A 286 -5.16 43.66 9.19
C LEU A 286 -4.50 44.81 8.42
N ASP A 287 -3.36 45.26 8.95
CA ASP A 287 -2.50 46.23 8.28
C ASP A 287 -1.80 45.62 7.05
N THR A 288 -1.43 46.50 6.13
CA THR A 288 -0.68 46.19 4.90
C THR A 288 0.66 45.52 5.19
N ASP A 289 1.40 45.93 6.23
CA ASP A 289 2.68 45.30 6.57
C ASP A 289 2.49 43.91 7.19
N ALA A 290 1.46 43.74 8.03
CA ALA A 290 1.04 42.41 8.49
C ALA A 290 0.67 41.49 7.31
N LEU A 291 -0.06 41.99 6.31
CA LEU A 291 -0.38 41.23 5.10
C LEU A 291 0.88 40.86 4.29
N ARG A 292 1.86 41.77 4.16
CA ARG A 292 3.14 41.47 3.50
C ARG A 292 3.88 40.34 4.21
N ALA A 293 3.93 40.36 5.54
CA ALA A 293 4.58 39.32 6.34
C ALA A 293 3.88 37.96 6.16
N ILE A 294 2.54 37.92 6.21
CA ILE A 294 1.76 36.70 5.95
C ILE A 294 2.04 36.17 4.55
N LEU A 295 1.98 37.02 3.53
CA LEU A 295 2.25 36.61 2.15
C LEU A 295 3.69 36.14 1.94
N ALA A 296 4.66 36.75 2.62
CA ALA A 296 6.05 36.32 2.57
C ALA A 296 6.25 34.92 3.19
N HIS A 297 5.54 34.63 4.28
CA HIS A 297 5.48 33.29 4.87
C HIS A 297 4.84 32.29 3.87
N GLU A 298 3.65 32.59 3.36
CA GLU A 298 2.92 31.73 2.41
C GLU A 298 3.75 31.46 1.14
N TYR A 299 4.43 32.47 0.60
CA TYR A 299 5.34 32.33 -0.54
C TYR A 299 6.62 31.57 -0.20
N GLY A 300 7.08 31.67 1.04
CA GLY A 300 8.18 30.87 1.58
C GLY A 300 7.90 29.37 1.49
N HIS A 301 6.66 28.93 1.69
CA HIS A 301 6.27 27.54 1.49
C HIS A 301 6.52 27.08 0.05
N PHE A 302 6.13 27.85 -0.97
CA PHE A 302 6.37 27.49 -2.38
C PHE A 302 7.85 27.50 -2.78
N SER A 303 8.64 28.40 -2.22
CA SER A 303 10.10 28.41 -2.49
C SER A 303 10.81 27.22 -1.85
N ASN A 304 10.25 26.67 -0.76
CA ASN A 304 10.80 25.54 -0.02
C ASN A 304 10.08 24.21 -0.33
N GLU A 305 8.98 24.22 -1.09
CA GLU A 305 8.16 23.03 -1.39
C GLU A 305 8.92 22.01 -2.25
N ASP A 306 9.83 22.48 -3.11
CA ASP A 306 10.66 21.61 -3.97
C ASP A 306 11.68 20.77 -3.19
N THR A 307 12.00 21.11 -1.93
CA THR A 307 13.08 20.42 -1.19
C THR A 307 12.62 19.27 -0.28
N ALA A 308 11.33 19.12 0.02
CA ALA A 308 10.87 18.16 1.04
C ALA A 308 9.83 17.10 0.60
N GLY A 309 9.40 17.09 -0.67
CA GLY A 309 8.44 16.09 -1.17
C GLY A 309 6.98 16.35 -0.78
N GLY A 310 6.62 17.61 -0.47
CA GLY A 310 5.30 18.02 0.03
C GLY A 310 4.13 17.62 -0.89
N ASN A 311 4.29 17.71 -2.20
CA ASN A 311 3.24 17.40 -3.18
C ASN A 311 2.73 15.94 -3.09
N PHE A 312 3.61 14.96 -2.90
CA PHE A 312 3.21 13.55 -2.77
C PHE A 312 2.53 13.28 -1.42
N ALA A 313 3.07 13.87 -0.35
CA ALA A 313 2.51 13.73 1.00
C ALA A 313 1.11 14.32 1.11
N LEU A 314 0.87 15.48 0.48
CA LEU A 314 -0.46 16.09 0.38
C LEU A 314 -1.45 15.20 -0.38
N GLY A 315 -1.01 14.58 -1.48
CA GLY A 315 -1.83 13.63 -2.24
C GLY A 315 -2.26 12.41 -1.40
N VAL A 316 -1.31 11.80 -0.68
CA VAL A 316 -1.58 10.66 0.21
C VAL A 316 -2.50 11.07 1.36
N ARG A 317 -2.22 12.19 2.04
CA ARG A 317 -3.07 12.70 3.13
C ARG A 317 -4.51 12.88 2.66
N ARG A 318 -4.70 13.45 1.48
CA ARG A 318 -6.02 13.63 0.87
C ARG A 318 -6.71 12.30 0.57
N SER A 319 -6.01 11.35 -0.04
CA SER A 319 -6.54 10.03 -0.35
C SER A 319 -6.96 9.28 0.92
N VAL A 320 -6.15 9.33 1.98
CA VAL A 320 -6.45 8.75 3.30
C VAL A 320 -7.74 9.34 3.88
N VAL A 321 -7.86 10.68 3.90
CA VAL A 321 -9.04 11.36 4.45
C VAL A 321 -10.30 11.04 3.64
N HIS A 322 -10.26 11.13 2.31
CA HIS A 322 -11.42 10.78 1.47
C HIS A 322 -11.84 9.32 1.63
N SER A 323 -10.88 8.39 1.72
CA SER A 323 -11.16 6.98 1.95
C SER A 323 -11.81 6.76 3.32
N ALA A 324 -11.30 7.44 4.35
CA ALA A 324 -11.84 7.34 5.71
C ALA A 324 -13.27 7.90 5.81
N VAL A 325 -13.53 9.06 5.20
CA VAL A 325 -14.88 9.65 5.13
C VAL A 325 -15.83 8.74 4.37
N GLY A 326 -15.43 8.22 3.20
CA GLY A 326 -16.26 7.29 2.43
C GLY A 326 -16.59 6.01 3.19
N LEU A 327 -15.64 5.48 3.98
CA LEU A 327 -15.90 4.33 4.85
C LEU A 327 -16.84 4.66 6.01
N ALA A 328 -16.70 5.85 6.62
CA ALA A 328 -17.60 6.30 7.67
C ALA A 328 -19.03 6.48 7.14
N GLU A 329 -19.21 7.14 5.99
CA GLU A 329 -20.51 7.31 5.32
C GLU A 329 -21.14 5.96 4.95
N ALA A 330 -20.33 4.98 4.55
CA ALA A 330 -20.76 3.61 4.25
C ALA A 330 -21.10 2.77 5.50
N GLY A 331 -20.92 3.30 6.72
CA GLY A 331 -21.07 2.53 7.96
C GLY A 331 -19.98 1.49 8.17
N ALA A 332 -18.88 1.58 7.41
CA ALA A 332 -17.78 0.62 7.37
C ALA A 332 -16.56 1.04 8.21
N ALA A 333 -16.65 2.15 8.94
CA ALA A 333 -15.65 2.64 9.88
C ALA A 333 -15.72 1.91 11.23
N GLY A 334 -15.34 0.63 11.24
CA GLY A 334 -15.41 -0.22 12.44
C GLY A 334 -14.14 -1.03 12.69
N TRP A 335 -13.98 -1.51 13.91
CA TRP A 335 -12.85 -2.37 14.31
C TRP A 335 -12.76 -3.69 13.52
N TYR A 336 -13.89 -4.12 12.96
CA TYR A 336 -14.02 -5.33 12.17
C TYR A 336 -13.64 -5.15 10.69
N ASN A 337 -13.40 -3.92 10.23
CA ASN A 337 -13.01 -3.63 8.85
C ASN A 337 -11.48 -3.43 8.75
N PRO A 338 -10.74 -4.34 8.08
CA PRO A 338 -9.31 -4.20 7.89
C PRO A 338 -8.91 -2.89 7.19
N ALA A 339 -9.73 -2.39 6.26
CA ALA A 339 -9.45 -1.13 5.58
C ALA A 339 -9.49 0.07 6.53
N TRP A 340 -10.45 0.09 7.45
CA TRP A 340 -10.54 1.12 8.49
C TRP A 340 -9.34 1.07 9.45
N LEU A 341 -8.98 -0.13 9.91
CA LEU A 341 -7.81 -0.32 10.79
C LEU A 341 -6.52 0.15 10.12
N PHE A 342 -6.32 -0.21 8.85
CA PHE A 342 -5.16 0.22 8.07
C PHE A 342 -5.14 1.74 7.91
N LEU A 343 -6.23 2.36 7.45
CA LEU A 343 -6.28 3.81 7.23
C LEU A 343 -6.02 4.59 8.51
N ASN A 344 -6.64 4.20 9.63
CA ASN A 344 -6.46 4.88 10.92
C ASN A 344 -5.03 4.68 11.46
N GLY A 345 -4.48 3.46 11.39
CA GLY A 345 -3.12 3.17 11.81
C GLY A 345 -2.09 3.92 10.96
N PHE A 346 -2.21 3.83 9.63
CA PHE A 346 -1.37 4.55 8.68
C PHE A 346 -1.46 6.06 8.90
N HIS A 347 -2.66 6.63 9.05
CA HIS A 347 -2.84 8.07 9.28
C HIS A 347 -2.08 8.56 10.51
N ARG A 348 -2.18 7.86 11.64
CA ARG A 348 -1.49 8.24 12.89
C ARG A 348 0.03 8.23 12.73
N VAL A 349 0.57 7.19 12.12
CA VAL A 349 2.01 7.06 11.85
C VAL A 349 2.46 8.14 10.87
N PHE A 350 1.75 8.27 9.75
CA PHE A 350 2.07 9.20 8.68
C PHE A 350 2.08 10.65 9.18
N LEU A 351 1.06 11.06 9.95
CA LEU A 351 1.03 12.39 10.57
C LEU A 351 2.21 12.61 11.50
N ARG A 352 2.56 11.62 12.32
CA ARG A 352 3.69 11.76 13.26
C ARG A 352 5.01 11.95 12.52
N ILE A 353 5.22 11.20 11.43
CA ILE A 353 6.40 11.34 10.58
C ILE A 353 6.37 12.71 9.89
N SER A 354 5.26 13.08 9.23
CA SER A 354 5.14 14.29 8.41
C SER A 354 5.17 15.59 9.22
N GLN A 355 4.75 15.56 10.49
CA GLN A 355 4.78 16.72 11.38
C GLN A 355 6.21 17.26 11.59
N GLY A 356 7.23 16.39 11.54
CA GLY A 356 8.63 16.81 11.62
C GLY A 356 9.02 17.73 10.46
N ALA A 357 8.71 17.34 9.22
CA ALA A 357 8.95 18.21 8.06
C ALA A 357 8.07 19.45 8.05
N SER A 358 6.80 19.32 8.40
CA SER A 358 5.90 20.48 8.45
C SER A 358 6.45 21.54 9.41
N ARG A 359 6.91 21.16 10.61
CA ARG A 359 7.52 22.12 11.55
C ARG A 359 8.76 22.80 10.98
N LEU A 360 9.62 22.05 10.29
CA LEU A 360 10.80 22.62 9.63
C LEU A 360 10.40 23.60 8.52
N GLN A 361 9.38 23.26 7.72
CA GLN A 361 8.84 24.13 6.68
C GLN A 361 8.27 25.42 7.27
N GLU A 362 7.52 25.36 8.36
CA GLU A 362 7.02 26.55 9.07
C GLU A 362 8.18 27.46 9.51
N VAL A 363 9.21 26.89 10.16
CA VAL A 363 10.38 27.68 10.60
C VAL A 363 11.13 28.31 9.42
N LEU A 364 11.22 27.62 8.29
CA LEU A 364 11.85 28.16 7.08
C LEU A 364 10.99 29.25 6.42
N ALA A 365 9.67 29.11 6.42
CA ALA A 365 8.73 30.12 5.94
C ALA A 365 8.74 31.37 6.83
N ASP A 366 8.73 31.20 8.16
CA ASP A 366 8.84 32.29 9.13
C ASP A 366 10.14 33.08 8.97
N ARG A 367 11.24 32.40 8.65
CA ARG A 367 12.51 33.06 8.34
C ARG A 367 12.43 33.96 7.12
N TRP A 368 11.67 33.57 6.08
CA TRP A 368 11.44 34.41 4.91
C TRP A 368 10.63 35.65 5.26
N ALA A 369 9.57 35.49 6.06
CA ALA A 369 8.77 36.60 6.55
C ALA A 369 9.62 37.57 7.39
N ALA A 370 10.35 37.06 8.39
CA ALA A 370 11.19 37.87 9.28
C ALA A 370 12.34 38.57 8.52
N ARG A 371 13.03 37.89 7.60
CA ARG A 371 14.10 38.54 6.81
C ARG A 371 13.58 39.61 5.86
N SER A 372 12.36 39.43 5.36
CA SER A 372 11.80 40.32 4.35
C SER A 372 11.09 41.52 4.97
N TYR A 373 10.42 41.34 6.12
CA TYR A 373 9.50 42.33 6.68
C TYR A 373 9.49 42.40 8.22
N GLY A 374 10.43 41.72 8.91
CA GLY A 374 10.52 41.70 10.37
C GLY A 374 11.54 42.65 10.98
#